data_AF-A0A918CZK7-F1
#
_entry.id   AF-A0A918CZK7-F1
#
_cell.length_a   1.000
_cell.length_b   1.000
_cell.length_c   1.000
_cell.angle_alpha   90.00
_cell.angle_beta   90.00
_cell.angle_gamma   90.00
#
_symmetry.space_group_name_H-M   'P 1'
#
loop_
_entity.id
_entity.type
_entity.pdbx_description
1 polymer ?
#
loop_
_entity_poly.entity_id
_entity_poly.type
_entity_poly.pdbx_seq_one_letter_code
_entity_poly.pdbx_strand_id
1 'polypeptide(L)' 'MGIIPAAVPREQLMWPLEQFTVIDDVRVNVELLAAKVTVTAPAKLGIYLRAFTRLTELAAYGVDARALIVKPIDALH' A
#
# COMPACT_ATOMS: atom_id res chain seq x y z
N MET A 1 -8.17 -2.99 -7.92
CA MET A 1 -7.15 -3.58 -7.03
C MET A 1 -5.79 -3.39 -7.69
N GLY A 2 -4.86 -2.77 -6.97
CA GLY A 2 -3.48 -2.60 -7.43
C GLY A 2 -2.55 -3.56 -6.70
N ILE A 3 -1.50 -4.04 -7.37
CA ILE A 3 -0.51 -4.97 -6.80
C ILE A 3 0.88 -4.43 -7.09
N ILE A 4 1.70 -4.26 -6.05
CA ILE A 4 3.11 -3.87 -6.20
C ILE A 4 3.93 -5.14 -6.44
N PRO A 5 4.60 -5.29 -7.61
CA PRO A 5 5.42 -6.45 -7.88
C PRO A 5 6.56 -6.59 -6.86
N ALA A 6 6.87 -7.83 -6.45
CA ALA A 6 7.92 -8.10 -5.46
C ALA A 6 9.32 -7.69 -5.96
N ALA A 7 9.54 -7.69 -7.27
CA ALA A 7 10.81 -7.33 -7.91
C ALA A 7 11.06 -5.81 -7.99
N VAL A 8 10.05 -4.96 -7.71
CA VAL A 8 10.25 -3.51 -7.68
C VAL A 8 11.19 -3.19 -6.51
N PRO A 9 12.36 -2.55 -6.77
CA PRO A 9 13.24 -2.10 -5.71
C PRO A 9 12.48 -1.11 -4.85
N ARG A 10 12.16 -1.54 -3.63
CA ARG A 10 11.71 -0.65 -2.57
C ARG A 10 13.00 -0.06 -2.04
N GLU A 11 13.26 1.22 -2.29
CA GLU A 11 14.41 1.91 -1.69
C GLU A 11 14.49 1.50 -0.21
N GLN A 12 15.70 1.15 0.27
CA GLN A 12 16.06 0.25 1.39
C GLN A 12 15.39 0.47 2.76
N LEU A 13 14.40 1.35 2.89
CA LEU A 13 13.70 1.69 4.12
C LEU A 13 12.20 1.94 3.89
N MET A 14 11.52 1.11 3.08
CA MET A 14 10.09 0.94 3.35
C MET A 14 10.01 0.26 4.72
N TRP A 15 9.90 1.07 5.78
CA TRP A 15 9.52 0.62 7.11
C TRP A 15 8.35 -0.36 6.98
N PRO A 16 8.18 -1.32 7.91
CA PRO A 16 6.89 -1.96 8.04
C PRO A 16 5.87 -0.85 8.35
N LEU A 17 5.21 -0.35 7.31
CA LEU A 17 4.09 0.56 7.44
C LEU A 17 3.03 -0.28 8.13
N GLU A 18 2.59 0.16 9.30
CA GLU A 18 1.38 -0.39 9.87
C GLU A 18 0.26 -0.23 8.85
N GLN A 19 -0.63 -1.23 8.76
CA GLN A 19 -1.73 -1.17 7.80
C GLN A 19 -2.52 0.12 8.03
N PHE A 20 -2.73 0.89 6.97
CA PHE A 20 -3.54 2.09 7.05
C PHE A 20 -4.58 2.17 5.95
N THR A 21 -5.67 2.89 6.22
CA THR A 21 -6.77 3.11 5.28
C THR A 21 -7.11 4.59 5.25
N VAL A 22 -7.01 5.20 4.07
CA VAL A 22 -7.47 6.56 3.81
C VAL A 22 -8.97 6.54 3.51
N ILE A 23 -9.72 7.45 4.13
CA ILE A 23 -11.15 7.63 3.89
C ILE A 23 -11.38 9.08 3.49
N ASP A 24 -11.82 9.26 2.24
CA ASP A 24 -12.12 10.50 1.51
C ASP A 24 -10.99 11.53 1.36
N ASP A 25 -9.95 11.50 2.21
CA ASP A 25 -8.82 12.45 2.39
C ASP A 25 -8.82 13.19 3.75
N VAL A 26 -9.93 13.13 4.48
CA VAL A 26 -10.10 13.79 5.78
C VAL A 26 -9.76 12.91 6.99
N ARG A 27 -9.59 11.60 6.78
CA ARG A 27 -9.36 10.64 7.85
C ARG A 27 -8.48 9.49 7.39
N VAL A 28 -7.54 9.10 8.25
CA VAL A 28 -6.77 7.87 8.11
C VAL A 28 -6.95 7.00 9.35
N ASN A 29 -7.20 5.72 9.14
CA ASN A 29 -7.16 4.72 10.20
C ASN A 29 -5.83 3.96 10.09
N VAL A 30 -5.11 3.83 11.19
CA VAL A 30 -3.87 3.05 11.29
C VAL A 30 -4.10 1.89 12.24
N GLU A 31 -3.83 0.68 11.78
CA GLU A 31 -3.96 -0.55 12.56
C GLU A 31 -2.58 -0.98 13.07
N LEU A 32 -2.35 -0.71 14.35
CA LEU A 32 -1.20 -1.18 15.11
C LEU A 32 -1.52 -2.54 15.73
N LEU A 33 -0.48 -3.27 16.16
CA LEU A 33 -0.65 -4.59 16.78
C LEU A 33 -1.65 -4.61 17.94
N ALA A 34 -1.67 -3.56 18.76
CA ALA A 34 -2.49 -3.48 19.97
C ALA A 34 -3.66 -2.49 19.87
N ALA A 35 -3.73 -1.68 18.82
CA ALA A 35 -4.65 -0.55 18.77
C ALA A 35 -4.95 -0.07 17.35
N LYS A 36 -6.11 0.57 17.21
CA LYS A 36 -6.48 1.33 16.02
C LYS A 36 -6.41 2.82 16.32
N VAL A 37 -5.63 3.56 15.54
CA VAL A 37 -5.47 5.01 15.68
C VAL A 37 -6.22 5.71 14.55
N THR A 38 -7.05 6.69 14.92
CA THR A 38 -7.69 7.60 13.94
C THR A 38 -6.86 8.88 13.82
N VAL A 39 -6.48 9.24 12.60
CA VAL A 39 -5.72 10.43 12.27
C VAL A 39 -6.61 11.37 11.47
N THR A 40 -6.77 12.60 11.95
CA THR A 40 -7.53 13.68 11.29
C THR A 40 -6.77 15.00 11.20
N ALA A 41 -5.61 15.12 11.86
CA ALA A 41 -4.81 16.34 11.82
C ALA A 41 -4.23 16.55 10.40
N PRO A 42 -4.44 17.71 9.73
CA PRO A 42 -4.06 17.92 8.34
C PRO A 42 -2.59 17.61 8.01
N ALA A 43 -1.67 18.05 8.88
CA ALA A 43 -0.24 17.79 8.70
C ALA A 43 0.09 16.28 8.72
N LYS A 44 -0.62 15.49 9.54
CA LYS A 44 -0.44 14.04 9.60
C LYS A 44 -1.12 13.34 8.43
N LEU A 45 -2.31 13.78 8.01
CA LEU A 45 -2.98 13.27 6.80
C LEU A 45 -2.08 13.37 5.58
N GLY A 46 -1.39 14.50 5.40
CA GLY A 46 -0.46 14.69 4.29
C GLY A 46 0.69 13.67 4.24
N ILE A 47 1.12 13.11 5.38
CA ILE A 47 2.15 12.05 5.40
C ILE A 47 1.61 10.76 4.78
N TYR A 48 0.43 10.32 5.24
CA TYR A 48 -0.20 9.08 4.76
C TYR A 48 -0.66 9.19 3.30
N LEU A 49 -1.16 10.35 2.89
CA LEU A 49 -1.55 10.58 1.49
C LEU A 49 -0.34 10.51 0.56
N ARG A 50 0.79 11.14 0.91
CA ARG A 50 2.03 11.03 0.11
C ARG A 50 2.55 9.60 0.05
N ALA A 51 2.50 8.88 1.16
CA ALA A 51 2.88 7.47 1.20
C ALA A 51 1.97 6.62 0.30
N PHE A 52 0.66 6.83 0.36
CA PHE A 52 -0.30 6.14 -0.50
C PHE A 52 -0.04 6.43 -1.98
N THR A 53 0.13 7.70 -2.36
CA THR A 53 0.48 8.09 -3.74
C THR A 53 1.73 7.37 -4.22
N ARG A 54 2.80 7.37 -3.42
CA ARG A 54 4.05 6.68 -3.78
C ARG A 54 3.85 5.17 -3.96
N LEU A 55 3.03 4.53 -3.13
CA LEU A 55 2.71 3.11 -3.28
C LEU A 55 1.87 2.85 -4.55
N THR A 56 0.93 3.72 -4.88
CA THR A 56 0.12 3.59 -6.10
C THR A 56 0.91 3.74 -7.38
N GLU A 57 1.95 4.58 -7.39
CA GLU A 57 2.87 4.73 -8.53
C GLU A 57 3.65 3.43 -8.85
N LEU A 58 3.83 2.55 -7.86
CA LEU A 58 4.53 1.28 -8.01
C LEU A 58 3.60 0.10 -8.32
N ALA A 59 2.28 0.31 -8.25
CA ALA A 59 1.31 -0.76 -8.41
C ALA A 59 1.00 -1.02 -9.89
N ALA A 60 0.96 -2.29 -10.26
CA ALA A 60 0.27 -2.74 -11.47
C ALA A 60 -1.23 -2.82 -11.21
N TYR A 61 -2.03 -2.67 -12.26
CA TYR A 61 -3.49 -2.70 -12.19
C TYR A 61 -4.09 -3.62 -13.25
N GLY A 62 -5.36 -4.01 -13.06
CA GLY A 62 -6.11 -4.78 -14.05
C GLY A 62 -5.44 -6.10 -14.46
N VAL A 63 -5.28 -6.30 -15.76
CA VAL A 63 -4.71 -7.52 -16.34
C VAL A 63 -3.26 -7.75 -15.92
N ASP A 64 -2.48 -6.68 -15.76
CA ASP A 64 -1.07 -6.77 -15.37
C ASP A 64 -0.95 -7.21 -13.91
N ALA A 65 -1.78 -6.65 -13.03
CA ALA A 65 -1.87 -7.11 -11.65
C ALA A 65 -2.24 -8.59 -11.55
N ARG A 66 -3.23 -9.03 -12.35
CA ARG A 66 -3.64 -10.44 -12.38
C ARG A 66 -2.51 -11.35 -12.85
N ALA A 67 -1.73 -10.92 -13.84
CA ALA A 67 -0.60 -11.69 -14.36
C ALA A 67 0.50 -11.92 -13.31
N LEU A 68 0.70 -10.98 -12.38
CA LEU A 68 1.65 -11.13 -11.27
C LEU A 68 1.25 -12.25 -10.30
N ILE A 69 -0.05 -12.57 -10.18
CA ILE A 69 -0.55 -13.66 -9.33
C ILE A 69 -0.54 -15.00 -10.08
N VAL A 70 -1.00 -15.01 -11.34
CA VAL A 70 -1.24 -16.26 -12.08
C VAL A 70 0.07 -16.90 -12.57
N LYS A 71 1.02 -16.11 -13.10
CA LYS A 71 2.28 -16.66 -13.65
C LYS A 71 3.07 -17.51 -12.64
N PRO A 72 3.25 -17.11 -11.37
CA PRO A 72 3.93 -17.95 -10.39
C PRO A 72 3.18 -19.24 -10.08
N ILE A 73 1.83 -19.22 -10.10
CA ILE A 73 1.00 -20.41 -9.86
C ILE A 73 1.18 -21.42 -10.99
N ASP A 74 1.15 -20.97 -12.25
CA ASP A 74 1.33 -21.84 -13.41
C ASP A 74 2.71 -22.53 -13.41
N ALA A 75 3.72 -21.91 -12.80
CA ALA A 75 5.07 -22.47 -12.68
C ALA A 75 5.22 -23.56 -11.59
N LEU A 76 4.16 -23.83 -10.81
CA LEU A 76 4.14 -24.88 -9.78
C LEU A 76 3.63 -26.24 -10.29
N HIS A 77 3.19 -26.31 -11.55
CA HIS A 77 2.72 -27.53 -12.22
C HIS A 77 3.71 -27.95 -13.32
#